data_AF-A0A948Q1N6-F1
#
_entry.id   AF-A0A948Q1N6-F1
#
_cell.length_a   1.000
_cell.length_b   1.000
_cell.length_c   1.000
_cell.angle_alpha   90.00
_cell.angle_beta   90.00
_cell.angle_gamma   90.00
#
_symmetry.space_group_name_H-M   'P 1'
#
loop_
_entity.id
_entity.type
_entity.pdbx_description
1 polymer ?
#
loop_
_entity_poly.entity_id
_entity_poly.type
_entity_poly.pdbx_seq_one_letter_code
_entity_poly.pdbx_strand_id
1 'polypeptide(L)'
;MMTEVNDPQRPAKRLPPAFYNTITIIGGSLAAVFFSLIVMMVIWEYFSHEHSPYMGVIAFVILPAFMVLSLLVAGFGVARQLRRRHLGQPSTEQLPRIDLNNRAHLRATIGIAVGGVVFLVASGFGSFKAYEYTDSDQFCGTMCHAVMEPEYTAYNASPHARVGCVKCHIGPGAQWFVKSKLSGAYQVYSVLFDKYPRPIETPIKNLRPSRDTCEQCHWPAHFLGEKMVVHDYYGYEADNTHWRLKLLMKTGGGGAGLAPAHGIHWHVAEDVRITYVATDERRLEIPWVRLVDAEGNEKIFRSTEARISDEELAGHEQRTMDCIDCHNRPTHHYNPPARLVNRALAAGLVSPELPGIKGLLVDLMEAEYATGEEALAAIEDGVWDHYREDYPEVAEQQGAALTRAVATTQDLFGKNIFPEMKVSWRDFPDHIGHLTTPGCFRCHDGLHETDTGEVISRDCNLCHAIVSQEVKSGETFESLASLEYKHPEDIDEEWKVTNCSECHGE
;
A
#
# COMPACT_ATOMS: atom_id res chain seq x y z
N MET A 1 -73.25 -23.22 33.96
CA MET A 1 -72.04 -23.57 34.75
C MET A 1 -71.50 -24.88 34.19
N MET A 2 -70.76 -24.80 33.08
CA MET A 2 -70.06 -25.94 32.49
C MET A 2 -68.64 -25.91 33.03
N THR A 3 -68.32 -26.88 33.86
CA THR A 3 -67.01 -27.09 34.47
C THR A 3 -65.97 -27.38 33.38
N GLU A 4 -64.99 -26.49 33.25
CA GLU A 4 -63.75 -26.76 32.53
C GLU A 4 -63.09 -28.00 33.14
N VAL A 5 -63.00 -29.07 32.36
CA VAL A 5 -62.20 -30.23 32.69
C VAL A 5 -60.73 -29.80 32.62
N ASN A 6 -60.11 -29.72 33.80
CA ASN A 6 -58.66 -29.54 33.94
C ASN A 6 -57.96 -30.75 33.30
N ASP A 7 -57.39 -30.55 32.11
CA ASP A 7 -56.49 -31.49 31.44
C ASP A 7 -55.12 -31.48 32.17
N PRO A 8 -54.73 -32.56 32.87
CA PRO A 8 -53.58 -32.57 33.75
C PRO A 8 -52.23 -32.72 33.02
N GLN A 9 -52.21 -32.70 31.68
CA GLN A 9 -50.98 -32.89 30.89
C GLN A 9 -50.50 -31.66 30.11
N ARG A 10 -51.06 -30.46 30.34
CA ARG A 10 -50.51 -29.25 29.73
C ARG A 10 -49.33 -28.73 30.56
N PRO A 11 -48.08 -28.82 30.06
CA PRO A 11 -46.96 -28.22 30.76
C PRO A 11 -47.25 -26.73 30.99
N ALA A 12 -47.06 -26.26 32.21
CA ALA A 12 -47.29 -24.87 32.57
C ALA A 12 -46.53 -23.97 31.61
N LYS A 13 -47.24 -23.06 30.93
CA LYS A 13 -46.63 -22.09 30.03
C LYS A 13 -45.67 -21.23 30.86
N ARG A 14 -44.36 -21.38 30.63
CA ARG A 14 -43.31 -20.66 31.37
C ARG A 14 -43.21 -19.18 30.98
N LEU A 15 -43.73 -18.80 29.82
CA LEU A 15 -43.74 -17.42 29.32
C LEU A 15 -45.19 -16.92 29.17
N PRO A 16 -45.40 -15.59 29.10
CA PRO A 16 -46.71 -15.05 28.76
C PRO A 16 -47.20 -15.57 27.41
N PRO A 17 -48.51 -15.84 27.23
CA PRO A 17 -48.98 -16.51 26.02
C PRO A 17 -48.79 -15.70 24.71
N ALA A 18 -48.47 -14.39 24.80
CA ALA A 18 -48.06 -13.57 23.66
C ALA A 18 -46.73 -14.00 23.01
N PHE A 19 -45.85 -14.71 23.73
CA PHE A 19 -44.58 -15.23 23.21
C PHE A 19 -44.74 -16.49 22.34
N TYR A 20 -45.90 -17.14 22.39
CA TYR A 20 -46.15 -18.42 21.72
C TYR A 20 -46.67 -18.21 20.29
N ASN A 21 -45.92 -17.48 19.47
CA ASN A 21 -46.26 -17.24 18.07
C ASN A 21 -45.05 -17.49 17.16
N THR A 22 -45.31 -17.81 15.89
CA THR A 22 -44.27 -18.20 14.92
C THR A 22 -43.21 -17.12 14.70
N ILE A 23 -43.59 -15.85 14.68
CA ILE A 23 -42.67 -14.73 14.46
C ILE A 23 -41.68 -14.61 15.63
N THR A 24 -42.18 -14.74 16.86
CA THR A 24 -41.34 -14.74 18.06
C THR A 24 -40.40 -15.92 18.11
N ILE A 25 -40.83 -17.12 17.70
CA ILE A 25 -39.94 -18.28 17.60
C ILE A 25 -38.87 -18.08 16.53
N ILE A 26 -39.23 -17.63 15.33
CA ILE A 26 -38.25 -17.39 14.25
C ILE A 26 -37.19 -16.39 14.71
N GLY A 27 -37.60 -15.25 15.28
CA GLY A 27 -36.67 -14.25 15.80
C GLY A 27 -35.79 -14.79 16.94
N GLY A 28 -36.37 -15.54 17.88
CA GLY A 28 -35.63 -16.15 18.99
C GLY A 28 -34.64 -17.23 18.52
N SER A 29 -35.04 -18.08 17.57
CA SER A 29 -34.16 -19.10 16.98
C SER A 29 -33.02 -18.48 16.20
N LEU A 30 -33.27 -17.45 15.39
CA LEU A 30 -32.22 -16.71 14.69
C LEU A 30 -31.24 -16.03 15.67
N ALA A 31 -31.76 -15.41 16.73
CA ALA A 31 -30.91 -14.82 17.77
C ALA A 31 -30.02 -15.87 18.45
N ALA A 32 -30.56 -17.05 18.75
CA ALA A 32 -29.77 -18.16 19.30
C ALA A 32 -28.69 -18.65 18.32
N VAL A 33 -28.99 -18.72 17.03
CA VAL A 33 -28.02 -19.06 15.98
C VAL A 33 -26.88 -18.03 15.93
N PHE A 34 -27.18 -16.74 15.84
CA PHE A 34 -26.16 -15.69 15.82
C PHE A 34 -25.33 -15.69 17.11
N PHE A 35 -25.96 -15.87 18.26
CA PHE A 35 -25.25 -16.04 19.54
C PHE A 35 -24.29 -17.23 19.51
N SER A 36 -24.72 -18.36 18.94
CA SER A 36 -23.89 -19.56 18.85
C SER A 36 -22.70 -19.36 17.90
N LEU A 37 -22.89 -18.64 16.80
CA LEU A 37 -21.81 -18.22 15.90
C LEU A 37 -20.81 -17.28 16.58
N ILE A 38 -21.28 -16.32 17.39
CA ILE A 38 -20.42 -15.43 18.18
C ILE A 38 -19.56 -16.26 19.14
N VAL A 39 -20.18 -17.14 19.93
CA VAL A 39 -19.46 -18.00 20.89
C VAL A 39 -18.44 -18.87 20.17
N MET A 40 -18.80 -19.47 19.03
CA MET A 40 -17.89 -20.27 18.23
C MET A 40 -16.70 -19.47 17.72
N MET A 41 -16.90 -18.24 17.22
CA MET A 41 -15.81 -17.37 16.77
C MET A 41 -14.89 -16.95 17.91
N VAL A 42 -15.45 -16.61 19.08
CA VAL A 42 -14.65 -16.24 20.27
C VAL A 42 -13.81 -17.43 20.76
N ILE A 43 -14.39 -18.63 20.76
CA ILE A 43 -13.64 -19.86 21.09
C ILE A 43 -12.52 -20.07 20.08
N TRP A 44 -12.80 -19.93 18.79
CA TRP A 44 -11.79 -20.08 17.75
C TRP A 44 -10.64 -19.08 17.91
N GLU A 45 -10.97 -17.80 18.10
CA GLU A 45 -9.99 -16.72 18.31
C GLU A 45 -9.09 -16.97 19.52
N TYR A 46 -9.64 -17.54 20.60
CA TYR A 46 -8.87 -17.92 21.78
C TYR A 46 -7.83 -19.02 21.49
N PHE A 47 -8.10 -19.92 20.54
CA PHE A 47 -7.21 -21.03 20.17
C PHE A 47 -6.35 -20.76 18.92
N SER A 48 -6.66 -19.74 18.13
CA SER A 48 -5.90 -19.38 16.94
C SER A 48 -4.58 -18.70 17.30
N HIS A 49 -3.48 -19.11 16.66
CA HIS A 49 -2.17 -18.50 16.84
C HIS A 49 -1.98 -17.24 15.98
N GLU A 50 -2.82 -17.08 14.95
CA GLU A 50 -2.87 -15.91 14.09
C GLU A 50 -4.19 -15.17 14.30
N HIS A 51 -4.11 -13.89 14.67
CA HIS A 51 -5.28 -13.05 14.89
C HIS A 51 -5.49 -12.14 13.69
N SER A 52 -6.58 -12.33 12.95
CA SER A 52 -7.03 -11.32 12.01
C SER A 52 -7.56 -10.10 12.79
N PRO A 53 -7.17 -8.87 12.42
CA PRO A 53 -7.63 -7.65 13.09
C PRO A 53 -9.14 -7.38 12.94
N TYR A 54 -9.87 -8.17 12.15
CA TYR A 54 -11.29 -7.99 11.89
C TYR A 54 -12.17 -9.06 12.52
N MET A 55 -11.57 -10.09 13.12
CA MET A 55 -12.32 -11.09 13.89
C MET A 55 -13.16 -10.42 14.97
N GLY A 56 -12.58 -9.47 15.70
CA GLY A 56 -13.32 -8.68 16.68
C GLY A 56 -14.48 -7.87 16.08
N VAL A 57 -14.33 -7.33 14.86
CA VAL A 57 -15.42 -6.59 14.19
C VAL A 57 -16.57 -7.53 13.83
N ILE A 58 -16.28 -8.70 13.26
CA ILE A 58 -17.31 -9.66 12.89
C ILE A 58 -18.00 -10.21 14.15
N ALA A 59 -17.22 -10.64 15.14
CA ALA A 59 -17.72 -11.28 16.35
C ALA A 59 -18.45 -10.31 17.30
N PHE A 60 -17.98 -9.05 17.42
CA PHE A 60 -18.51 -8.09 18.40
C PHE A 60 -19.33 -6.94 17.80
N VAL A 61 -19.36 -6.77 16.47
CA VAL A 61 -20.18 -5.73 15.82
C VAL A 61 -21.21 -6.33 14.87
N ILE A 62 -20.77 -7.10 13.87
CA ILE A 62 -21.67 -7.58 12.81
C ILE A 62 -22.64 -8.63 13.33
N LEU A 63 -22.14 -9.73 13.91
CA LEU A 63 -23.01 -10.80 14.42
C LEU A 63 -23.95 -10.32 15.54
N PRO A 64 -23.51 -9.46 16.50
CA PRO A 64 -24.42 -8.88 17.48
C PRO A 64 -25.51 -7.99 16.86
N ALA A 65 -25.22 -7.23 15.79
CA ALA A 65 -26.24 -6.45 15.10
C ALA A 65 -27.36 -7.35 14.53
N PHE A 66 -27.00 -8.46 13.89
CA PHE A 66 -27.97 -9.44 13.40
C PHE A 66 -28.71 -10.16 14.55
N MET A 67 -28.04 -10.42 15.66
CA MET A 67 -28.67 -10.95 16.87
C MET A 67 -29.71 -9.97 17.43
N VAL A 68 -29.38 -8.69 17.55
CA VAL A 68 -30.31 -7.64 17.99
C VAL A 68 -31.48 -7.49 17.02
N LEU A 69 -31.24 -7.48 15.71
CA LEU A 69 -32.31 -7.45 14.71
C LEU A 69 -33.25 -8.67 14.85
N SER A 70 -32.68 -9.84 15.13
CA SER A 70 -33.46 -11.06 15.37
C SER A 70 -34.29 -10.97 16.66
N LEU A 71 -33.75 -10.37 17.72
CA LEU A 71 -34.49 -10.07 18.95
C LEU A 71 -35.59 -9.01 18.72
N LEU A 72 -35.36 -8.02 17.86
CA LEU A 72 -36.39 -7.04 17.46
C LEU A 72 -37.52 -7.72 16.69
N VAL A 73 -37.23 -8.65 15.79
CA VAL A 73 -38.24 -9.49 15.14
C VAL A 73 -39.02 -10.30 16.18
N ALA A 74 -38.32 -10.86 17.18
CA ALA A 74 -38.97 -11.61 18.25
C ALA A 74 -39.93 -10.75 19.09
N GLY A 75 -39.48 -9.54 19.46
CA GLY A 75 -40.25 -8.53 20.17
C GLY A 75 -41.42 -7.99 19.35
N PHE A 76 -41.23 -7.80 18.03
CA PHE A 76 -42.32 -7.45 17.12
C PHE A 76 -43.39 -8.53 17.09
N GLY A 77 -43.01 -9.82 17.10
CA GLY A 77 -43.96 -10.93 17.21
C GLY A 77 -44.81 -10.84 18.49
N VAL A 78 -44.18 -10.54 19.63
CA VAL A 78 -44.87 -10.34 20.92
C VAL A 78 -45.80 -9.11 20.86
N ALA A 79 -45.29 -7.96 20.39
CA ALA A 79 -46.05 -6.71 20.32
C ALA A 79 -47.25 -6.82 19.38
N ARG A 80 -47.07 -7.47 18.22
CA ARG A 80 -48.15 -7.81 17.28
C ARG A 80 -49.18 -8.67 18.00
N GLN A 81 -48.77 -9.71 18.72
CA GLN A 81 -49.71 -10.61 19.40
C GLN A 81 -50.48 -9.89 20.52
N LEU A 82 -49.83 -9.04 21.30
CA LEU A 82 -50.48 -8.19 22.30
C LEU A 82 -51.50 -7.23 21.67
N ARG A 83 -51.15 -6.57 20.56
CA ARG A 83 -52.07 -5.69 19.82
C ARG A 83 -53.29 -6.46 19.29
N ARG A 84 -53.08 -7.66 18.74
CA ARG A 84 -54.18 -8.52 18.27
C ARG A 84 -55.14 -8.90 19.39
N ARG A 85 -54.62 -9.15 20.60
CA ARG A 85 -55.46 -9.39 21.79
C ARG A 85 -56.29 -8.18 22.19
N HIS A 86 -55.67 -6.99 22.26
CA HIS A 86 -56.40 -5.75 22.57
C HIS A 86 -57.51 -5.46 21.56
N LEU A 87 -57.31 -5.82 20.29
CA LEU A 87 -58.29 -5.66 19.21
C LEU A 87 -59.30 -6.82 19.11
N GLY A 88 -59.28 -7.80 20.03
CA GLY A 88 -60.21 -8.93 20.03
C GLY A 88 -60.07 -9.90 18.84
N GLN A 89 -58.91 -9.93 18.17
CA GLN A 89 -58.70 -10.76 16.98
C GLN A 89 -58.46 -12.25 17.31
N PRO A 90 -58.71 -13.17 16.35
CA PRO A 90 -58.48 -14.61 16.53
C PRO A 90 -57.04 -14.94 16.93
N SER A 91 -56.88 -15.79 17.94
CA SER A 91 -55.57 -16.17 18.48
C SER A 91 -54.72 -16.91 17.45
N THR A 92 -53.48 -16.44 17.28
CA THR A 92 -52.41 -17.12 16.54
C THR A 92 -51.37 -17.73 17.48
N GLU A 93 -51.74 -17.97 18.75
CA GLU A 93 -50.84 -18.44 19.81
C GLU A 93 -50.69 -19.96 19.82
N GLN A 94 -50.47 -20.51 18.63
CA GLN A 94 -50.31 -21.93 18.42
C GLN A 94 -48.93 -22.17 17.84
N LEU A 95 -48.14 -22.95 18.57
CA LEU A 95 -46.85 -23.42 18.08
C LEU A 95 -47.02 -24.74 17.33
N PRO A 96 -46.10 -25.05 16.40
CA PRO A 96 -45.98 -26.40 15.86
C PRO A 96 -45.83 -27.42 17.01
N ARG A 97 -46.57 -28.54 16.96
CA ARG A 97 -46.45 -29.62 17.95
C ARG A 97 -45.38 -30.61 17.49
N ILE A 98 -44.25 -30.62 18.19
CA ILE A 98 -43.18 -31.60 17.99
C ILE A 98 -43.33 -32.66 19.09
N ASP A 99 -43.71 -33.87 18.70
CA ASP A 99 -43.82 -35.02 19.60
C ASP A 99 -42.62 -35.95 19.43
N LEU A 100 -41.66 -35.91 20.37
CA LEU A 100 -40.44 -36.71 20.30
C LEU A 100 -40.65 -38.21 20.53
N ASN A 101 -41.82 -38.64 21.00
CA ASN A 101 -42.16 -40.06 21.08
C ASN A 101 -42.58 -40.64 19.72
N ASN A 102 -42.94 -39.77 18.76
CA ASN A 102 -43.13 -40.16 17.38
C ASN A 102 -41.78 -40.31 16.68
N ARG A 103 -41.48 -41.51 16.17
CA ARG A 103 -40.21 -41.82 15.48
C ARG A 103 -39.90 -40.90 14.29
N ALA A 104 -40.92 -40.43 13.56
CA ALA A 104 -40.73 -39.52 12.44
C ALA A 104 -40.29 -38.13 12.91
N HIS A 105 -40.96 -37.60 13.93
CA HIS A 105 -40.60 -36.32 14.55
C HIS A 105 -39.23 -36.39 15.25
N LEU A 106 -38.91 -37.49 15.93
CA LEU A 106 -37.60 -37.70 16.56
C LEU A 106 -36.48 -37.69 15.53
N ARG A 107 -36.62 -38.49 14.45
CA ARG A 107 -35.62 -38.53 13.36
C ARG A 107 -35.47 -37.19 12.67
N ALA A 108 -36.58 -36.50 12.39
CA ALA A 108 -36.55 -35.17 11.78
C ALA A 108 -35.88 -34.14 12.70
N THR A 109 -36.19 -34.17 14.00
CA THR A 109 -35.59 -33.26 15.00
C THR A 109 -34.09 -33.49 15.13
N ILE A 110 -33.65 -34.76 15.24
CA ILE A 110 -32.22 -35.10 15.29
C ILE A 110 -31.54 -34.70 13.98
N GLY A 111 -32.14 -35.02 12.83
CA GLY A 111 -31.57 -34.68 11.51
C GLY A 111 -31.42 -33.18 11.30
N ILE A 112 -32.44 -32.38 11.66
CA ILE A 112 -32.38 -30.92 11.58
C ILE A 112 -31.39 -30.34 12.59
N ALA A 113 -31.34 -30.85 13.82
CA ALA A 113 -30.41 -30.37 14.83
C ALA A 113 -28.95 -30.65 14.42
N VAL A 114 -28.65 -31.88 14.02
CA VAL A 114 -27.30 -32.27 13.56
C VAL A 114 -26.95 -31.53 12.27
N GLY A 115 -27.84 -31.52 11.28
CA GLY A 115 -27.63 -30.81 10.02
C GLY A 115 -27.45 -29.30 10.23
N GLY A 116 -28.21 -28.71 11.14
CA GLY A 116 -28.08 -27.30 11.53
C GLY A 116 -26.73 -27.01 12.18
N VAL A 117 -26.27 -27.83 13.12
CA VAL A 117 -24.93 -27.67 13.73
C VAL A 117 -23.84 -27.78 12.67
N VAL A 118 -23.89 -28.80 11.81
CA VAL A 118 -22.91 -28.97 10.72
C VAL A 118 -22.94 -27.77 9.77
N PHE A 119 -24.13 -27.32 9.38
CA PHE A 119 -24.29 -26.14 8.52
C PHE A 119 -23.72 -24.88 9.16
N LEU A 120 -23.96 -24.65 10.46
CA LEU A 120 -23.43 -23.48 11.17
C LEU A 120 -21.91 -23.51 11.28
N VAL A 121 -21.35 -24.66 11.64
CA VAL A 121 -19.89 -24.84 11.72
C VAL A 121 -19.26 -24.64 10.34
N ALA A 122 -19.81 -25.30 9.30
CA ALA A 122 -19.31 -25.18 7.93
C ALA A 122 -19.43 -23.76 7.39
N SER A 123 -20.54 -23.07 7.67
CA SER A 123 -20.76 -21.69 7.22
C SER A 123 -19.85 -20.70 7.94
N GLY A 124 -19.69 -20.85 9.26
CA GLY A 124 -18.78 -20.00 10.04
C GLY A 124 -17.33 -20.19 9.61
N PHE A 125 -16.87 -21.45 9.51
CA PHE A 125 -15.54 -21.78 9.04
C PHE A 125 -15.30 -21.33 7.59
N GLY A 126 -16.25 -21.60 6.69
CA GLY A 126 -16.17 -21.20 5.28
C GLY A 126 -16.13 -19.70 5.11
N SER A 127 -16.95 -18.95 5.85
CA SER A 127 -16.96 -17.47 5.82
C SER A 127 -15.64 -16.91 6.34
N PHE A 128 -15.09 -17.49 7.41
CA PHE A 128 -13.79 -17.11 7.94
C PHE A 128 -12.66 -17.35 6.93
N LYS A 129 -12.61 -18.53 6.32
CA LYS A 129 -11.61 -18.85 5.29
C LYS A 129 -11.74 -18.00 4.03
N ALA A 130 -12.96 -17.74 3.58
CA ALA A 130 -13.19 -16.84 2.47
C ALA A 130 -12.69 -15.43 2.80
N TYR A 131 -12.93 -14.97 4.02
CA TYR A 131 -12.46 -13.67 4.48
C TYR A 131 -10.93 -13.60 4.57
N GLU A 132 -10.26 -14.56 5.22
CA GLU A 132 -8.78 -14.65 5.26
C GLU A 132 -8.19 -14.63 3.85
N TYR A 133 -8.80 -15.37 2.92
CA TYR A 133 -8.37 -15.38 1.54
C TYR A 133 -8.48 -14.00 0.89
N THR A 134 -9.60 -13.28 1.05
CA THR A 134 -9.77 -11.93 0.47
C THR A 134 -8.86 -10.85 1.06
N ASP A 135 -8.16 -11.16 2.15
CA ASP A 135 -7.17 -10.28 2.78
C ASP A 135 -5.72 -10.78 2.57
N SER A 136 -5.53 -11.80 1.75
CA SER A 136 -4.22 -12.37 1.44
C SER A 136 -3.54 -11.65 0.27
N ASP A 137 -2.20 -11.69 0.27
CA ASP A 137 -1.39 -11.14 -0.83
C ASP A 137 -1.67 -11.85 -2.16
N GLN A 138 -1.93 -13.16 -2.10
CA GLN A 138 -2.34 -13.94 -3.26
C GLN A 138 -3.63 -13.39 -3.86
N PHE A 139 -4.64 -13.10 -3.05
CA PHE A 139 -5.89 -12.55 -3.57
C PHE A 139 -5.66 -11.18 -4.21
N CYS A 140 -4.98 -10.27 -3.52
CA CYS A 140 -4.73 -8.91 -4.01
C CYS A 140 -3.86 -8.89 -5.27
N GLY A 141 -2.83 -9.73 -5.34
CA GLY A 141 -1.85 -9.70 -6.42
C GLY A 141 -2.15 -10.60 -7.62
N THR A 142 -2.88 -11.71 -7.42
CA THR A 142 -3.02 -12.74 -8.47
C THR A 142 -4.42 -12.92 -9.02
N MET A 143 -5.47 -12.50 -8.30
CA MET A 143 -6.84 -12.67 -8.78
C MET A 143 -7.13 -11.84 -10.03
N CYS A 144 -6.65 -10.60 -10.04
CA CYS A 144 -6.72 -9.71 -11.20
C CYS A 144 -5.34 -9.60 -11.85
N HIS A 145 -4.69 -10.74 -12.14
CA HIS A 145 -3.29 -10.79 -12.55
C HIS A 145 -2.92 -9.76 -13.63
N ALA A 146 -3.69 -9.61 -14.70
CA ALA A 146 -3.38 -8.67 -15.78
C ALA A 146 -3.29 -7.20 -15.33
N VAL A 147 -4.03 -6.82 -14.27
CA VAL A 147 -4.06 -5.45 -13.74
C VAL A 147 -3.07 -5.27 -12.59
N MET A 148 -2.91 -6.30 -11.76
CA MET A 148 -2.14 -6.25 -10.53
C MET A 148 -0.71 -6.78 -10.67
N GLU A 149 -0.37 -7.38 -11.81
CA GLU A 149 0.98 -7.88 -12.10
C GLU A 149 2.09 -6.85 -11.88
N PRO A 150 1.97 -5.58 -12.31
CA PRO A 150 3.00 -4.58 -12.06
C PRO A 150 3.24 -4.35 -10.56
N GLU A 151 2.17 -4.20 -9.79
CA GLU A 151 2.23 -3.88 -8.37
C GLU A 151 2.67 -5.08 -7.54
N TYR A 152 2.18 -6.28 -7.87
CA TYR A 152 2.52 -7.53 -7.19
C TYR A 152 3.96 -7.96 -7.46
N THR A 153 4.43 -7.80 -8.70
CA THR A 153 5.82 -8.11 -9.06
C THR A 153 6.79 -7.17 -8.34
N ALA A 154 6.51 -5.87 -8.37
CA ALA A 154 7.33 -4.89 -7.66
C ALA A 154 7.30 -5.11 -6.12
N TYR A 155 6.13 -5.45 -5.57
CA TYR A 155 5.98 -5.80 -4.15
C TYR A 155 6.89 -6.96 -3.73
N ASN A 156 6.91 -8.05 -4.51
CA ASN A 156 7.71 -9.24 -4.22
C ASN A 156 9.22 -8.98 -4.28
N ALA A 157 9.65 -7.98 -5.04
CA ALA A 157 11.05 -7.56 -5.13
C ALA A 157 11.44 -6.50 -4.07
N SER A 158 10.51 -6.06 -3.23
CA SER A 158 10.71 -4.94 -2.32
C SER A 158 11.16 -5.35 -0.91
N PRO A 159 11.69 -4.40 -0.10
CA PRO A 159 11.95 -4.63 1.33
C PRO A 159 10.71 -5.02 2.14
N HIS A 160 9.50 -4.77 1.61
CA HIS A 160 8.22 -5.05 2.25
C HIS A 160 7.53 -6.32 1.71
N ALA A 161 8.21 -7.15 0.91
CA ALA A 161 7.67 -8.41 0.33
C ALA A 161 7.17 -9.44 1.37
N ARG A 162 7.38 -9.19 2.67
CA ARG A 162 6.91 -10.02 3.78
C ARG A 162 5.89 -9.31 4.68
N VAL A 163 5.46 -8.12 4.30
CA VAL A 163 4.42 -7.35 4.96
C VAL A 163 3.18 -7.44 4.07
N GLY A 164 2.13 -8.11 4.54
CA GLY A 164 0.96 -8.36 3.68
C GLY A 164 0.27 -7.07 3.22
N CYS A 165 -0.29 -7.05 2.01
CA CYS A 165 -0.87 -5.88 1.35
C CYS A 165 -1.85 -5.13 2.26
N VAL A 166 -2.67 -5.89 3.01
CA VAL A 166 -3.71 -5.36 3.90
C VAL A 166 -3.16 -4.58 5.08
N LYS A 167 -1.89 -4.75 5.46
CA LYS A 167 -1.25 -3.97 6.54
C LYS A 167 -1.07 -2.51 6.13
N CYS A 168 -0.89 -2.24 4.84
CA CYS A 168 -0.76 -0.89 4.29
C CYS A 168 -2.09 -0.37 3.69
N HIS A 169 -2.77 -1.19 2.87
CA HIS A 169 -3.92 -0.73 2.07
C HIS A 169 -5.29 -0.83 2.75
N ILE A 170 -5.43 -1.66 3.79
CA ILE A 170 -6.73 -1.84 4.48
C ILE A 170 -6.67 -1.37 5.93
N GLY A 171 -5.75 -1.92 6.73
CA GLY A 171 -5.54 -1.50 8.11
C GLY A 171 -6.62 -1.91 9.13
N PRO A 172 -6.29 -2.05 10.42
CA PRO A 172 -7.24 -2.51 11.42
C PRO A 172 -8.43 -1.55 11.62
N GLY A 173 -9.55 -2.08 12.13
CA GLY A 173 -10.71 -1.30 12.57
C GLY A 173 -11.94 -1.41 11.67
N ALA A 174 -13.12 -1.26 12.28
CA ALA A 174 -14.41 -1.49 11.61
C ALA A 174 -14.71 -0.50 10.47
N GLN A 175 -14.29 0.76 10.61
CA GLN A 175 -14.52 1.78 9.57
C GLN A 175 -13.71 1.47 8.31
N TRP A 176 -12.43 1.14 8.46
CA TRP A 176 -11.53 0.81 7.36
C TRP A 176 -11.89 -0.53 6.71
N PHE A 177 -12.39 -1.49 7.50
CA PHE A 177 -13.00 -2.71 6.99
C PHE A 177 -14.14 -2.42 6.01
N VAL A 178 -15.12 -1.60 6.39
CA VAL A 178 -16.25 -1.29 5.51
C VAL A 178 -15.80 -0.50 4.29
N LYS A 179 -14.96 0.53 4.48
CA LYS A 179 -14.45 1.38 3.39
C LYS A 179 -13.69 0.54 2.34
N SER A 180 -12.84 -0.37 2.79
CA SER A 180 -12.06 -1.23 1.88
C SER A 180 -12.92 -2.23 1.13
N LYS A 181 -13.92 -2.86 1.76
CA LYS A 181 -14.79 -3.81 1.05
C LYS A 181 -15.70 -3.11 0.03
N LEU A 182 -16.16 -1.89 0.31
CA LEU A 182 -16.87 -1.07 -0.68
C LEU A 182 -15.96 -0.64 -1.84
N SER A 183 -14.74 -0.17 -1.52
CA SER A 183 -13.74 0.18 -2.53
C SER A 183 -13.33 -1.03 -3.37
N GLY A 184 -13.13 -2.19 -2.75
CA GLY A 184 -12.78 -3.44 -3.42
C GLY A 184 -13.90 -3.94 -4.33
N ALA A 185 -15.17 -3.82 -3.91
CA ALA A 185 -16.30 -4.14 -4.77
C ALA A 185 -16.34 -3.23 -6.01
N TYR A 186 -16.03 -1.94 -5.85
CA TYR A 186 -15.88 -1.03 -6.98
C TYR A 186 -14.69 -1.39 -7.88
N GLN A 187 -13.54 -1.78 -7.31
CA GLN A 187 -12.39 -2.24 -8.08
C GLN A 187 -12.70 -3.50 -8.90
N VAL A 188 -13.40 -4.48 -8.32
CA VAL A 188 -13.87 -5.67 -9.05
C VAL A 188 -14.80 -5.26 -10.19
N TYR A 189 -15.73 -4.33 -9.96
CA TYR A 189 -16.56 -3.76 -11.02
C TYR A 189 -15.72 -3.08 -12.11
N SER A 190 -14.76 -2.23 -11.74
CA SER A 190 -13.87 -1.55 -12.68
C SER A 190 -13.10 -2.53 -13.55
N VAL A 191 -12.55 -3.60 -12.97
CA VAL A 191 -11.82 -4.63 -13.73
C VAL A 191 -12.77 -5.40 -14.65
N LEU A 192 -13.94 -5.83 -14.18
CA LEU A 192 -14.91 -6.59 -14.97
C LEU A 192 -15.45 -5.83 -16.19
N PHE A 193 -15.54 -4.50 -16.10
CA PHE A 193 -16.07 -3.63 -17.15
C PHE A 193 -15.00 -2.80 -17.86
N ASP A 194 -13.72 -3.06 -17.59
CA ASP A 194 -12.58 -2.32 -18.15
C ASP A 194 -12.65 -0.80 -17.94
N LYS A 195 -13.06 -0.37 -16.74
CA LYS A 195 -13.24 1.03 -16.32
C LYS A 195 -12.16 1.45 -15.34
N TYR A 196 -10.91 1.46 -15.79
CA TYR A 196 -9.76 1.92 -15.02
C TYR A 196 -8.69 2.55 -15.93
N PRO A 197 -7.91 3.53 -15.43
CA PRO A 197 -6.81 4.11 -16.17
C PRO A 197 -5.64 3.14 -16.29
N ARG A 198 -4.81 3.33 -17.32
CA ARG A 198 -3.53 2.63 -17.55
C ARG A 198 -2.46 3.69 -17.81
N PRO A 199 -1.45 3.85 -16.92
CA PRO A 199 -1.27 3.13 -15.66
C PRO A 199 -2.30 3.51 -14.59
N ILE A 200 -2.33 2.74 -13.50
CA ILE A 200 -3.16 3.09 -12.33
C ILE A 200 -2.58 4.35 -11.69
N GLU A 201 -3.41 5.38 -11.55
CA GLU A 201 -2.97 6.69 -11.06
C GLU A 201 -2.49 6.66 -9.60
N THR A 202 -1.40 7.38 -9.34
CA THR A 202 -0.88 7.68 -8.00
C THR A 202 -0.81 9.20 -7.79
N PRO A 203 -1.04 9.72 -6.57
CA PRO A 203 -1.18 9.02 -5.30
C PRO A 203 -2.58 8.40 -5.06
N ILE A 204 -2.63 7.33 -4.26
CA ILE A 204 -3.89 6.68 -3.89
C ILE A 204 -4.71 7.59 -2.96
N LYS A 205 -5.85 8.10 -3.44
CA LYS A 205 -6.71 9.07 -2.73
C LYS A 205 -7.33 8.54 -1.41
N ASN A 206 -7.29 7.23 -1.17
CA ASN A 206 -7.91 6.57 -0.01
C ASN A 206 -6.93 5.83 0.90
N LEU A 207 -5.62 6.11 0.79
CA LEU A 207 -4.62 5.50 1.66
C LEU A 207 -4.77 6.01 3.11
N ARG A 208 -4.42 5.17 4.08
CA ARG A 208 -4.46 5.52 5.50
C ARG A 208 -3.31 6.46 5.86
N PRO A 209 -3.48 7.33 6.88
CA PRO A 209 -2.38 8.16 7.37
C PRO A 209 -1.18 7.31 7.80
N SER A 210 0.05 7.80 7.59
CA SER A 210 1.28 7.06 7.91
C SER A 210 1.39 6.61 9.38
N ARG A 211 0.81 7.37 10.32
CA ARG A 211 0.73 6.99 11.75
C ARG A 211 0.04 5.65 12.02
N ASP A 212 -0.90 5.31 11.15
CA ASP A 212 -1.73 4.12 11.28
C ASP A 212 -1.18 2.93 10.46
N THR A 213 -0.11 3.15 9.68
CA THR A 213 0.50 2.18 8.77
C THR A 213 2.01 2.08 9.00
N CYS A 214 2.77 3.06 8.51
CA CYS A 214 4.24 3.13 8.59
C CYS A 214 4.73 3.08 10.04
N GLU A 215 4.12 3.87 10.93
CA GLU A 215 4.62 4.07 12.29
C GLU A 215 4.36 2.87 13.23
N GLN A 216 3.55 1.90 12.79
CA GLN A 216 3.38 0.63 13.50
C GLN A 216 4.65 -0.24 13.47
N CYS A 217 5.58 0.08 12.55
CA CYS A 217 6.87 -0.61 12.43
C CYS A 217 8.07 0.35 12.41
N HIS A 218 7.90 1.59 11.93
CA HIS A 218 8.93 2.61 11.84
C HIS A 218 8.66 3.76 12.80
N TRP A 219 9.30 3.78 13.96
CA TRP A 219 9.01 4.77 15.00
C TRP A 219 9.81 6.07 14.79
N PRO A 220 9.15 7.21 14.46
CA PRO A 220 9.86 8.44 14.12
C PRO A 220 10.73 9.02 15.23
N ALA A 221 10.34 8.80 16.49
CA ALA A 221 11.07 9.27 17.65
C ALA A 221 12.41 8.52 17.90
N HIS A 222 12.62 7.38 17.25
CA HIS A 222 13.74 6.47 17.55
C HIS A 222 14.54 6.03 16.32
N PHE A 223 14.52 6.79 15.22
CA PHE A 223 15.44 6.50 14.12
C PHE A 223 16.90 6.66 14.59
N LEU A 224 17.75 5.68 14.25
CA LEU A 224 19.15 5.63 14.69
C LEU A 224 20.08 5.44 13.49
N GLY A 225 21.09 6.32 13.42
CA GLY A 225 22.29 6.12 12.62
C GLY A 225 22.18 6.58 11.17
N GLU A 226 23.22 7.28 10.72
CA GLU A 226 23.42 7.65 9.33
C GLU A 226 23.62 6.39 8.46
N LYS A 227 23.15 6.43 7.22
CA LYS A 227 23.23 5.27 6.30
C LYS A 227 24.21 5.55 5.18
N MET A 228 25.23 4.70 5.04
CA MET A 228 26.08 4.73 3.85
C MET A 228 25.31 4.19 2.64
N VAL A 229 25.30 4.95 1.55
CA VAL A 229 24.73 4.58 0.26
C VAL A 229 25.81 4.70 -0.79
N VAL A 230 25.94 3.67 -1.62
CA VAL A 230 26.93 3.63 -2.71
C VAL A 230 26.17 3.58 -4.03
N HIS A 231 26.57 4.45 -4.95
CA HIS A 231 26.07 4.49 -6.31
C HIS A 231 27.24 4.28 -7.27
N ASP A 232 27.16 3.18 -8.03
CA ASP A 232 28.02 2.91 -9.16
C ASP A 232 27.32 3.38 -10.43
N TYR A 233 28.10 3.99 -11.32
CA TYR A 233 27.64 4.51 -12.59
C TYR A 233 28.57 4.07 -13.71
N TYR A 234 28.01 3.94 -14.91
CA TYR A 234 28.71 3.53 -16.11
C TYR A 234 28.26 4.43 -17.27
N GLY A 235 29.21 4.84 -18.11
CA GLY A 235 28.96 5.63 -19.32
C GLY A 235 28.31 4.80 -20.41
N TYR A 236 27.67 5.46 -21.37
CA TYR A 236 27.02 4.86 -22.56
C TYR A 236 28.04 4.52 -23.66
N GLU A 237 29.28 4.96 -23.47
CA GLU A 237 30.42 4.89 -24.36
C GLU A 237 30.94 3.45 -24.45
N ALA A 238 31.73 3.15 -25.49
CA ALA A 238 32.16 1.78 -25.79
C ALA A 238 32.98 1.12 -24.67
N ASP A 239 33.69 1.89 -23.86
CA ASP A 239 34.48 1.41 -22.71
C ASP A 239 33.66 1.29 -21.41
N ASN A 240 32.39 1.68 -21.43
CA ASN A 240 31.49 1.73 -20.27
C ASN A 240 32.13 2.45 -19.07
N THR A 241 32.76 3.63 -19.28
CA THR A 241 33.57 4.30 -18.25
C THR A 241 32.86 4.33 -16.89
N HIS A 242 33.50 3.78 -15.85
CA HIS A 242 32.92 3.66 -14.51
C HIS A 242 33.26 4.86 -13.64
N TRP A 243 32.32 5.23 -12.76
CA TRP A 243 32.57 6.16 -11.66
C TRP A 243 31.65 5.84 -10.47
N ARG A 244 31.99 6.34 -9.28
CA ARG A 244 31.31 5.96 -8.04
C ARG A 244 31.11 7.13 -7.10
N LEU A 245 29.95 7.14 -6.44
CA LEU A 245 29.62 8.07 -5.37
C LEU A 245 29.29 7.31 -4.09
N LYS A 246 29.94 7.68 -2.97
CA LYS A 246 29.59 7.20 -1.62
C LYS A 246 29.01 8.35 -0.82
N LEU A 247 27.78 8.18 -0.39
CA LEU A 247 27.00 9.14 0.37
C LEU A 247 26.79 8.62 1.79
N LEU A 248 26.97 9.48 2.78
CA LEU A 248 26.50 9.26 4.13
C LEU A 248 25.17 10.01 4.29
N MET A 249 24.07 9.28 4.20
CA MET A 249 22.73 9.82 4.33
C MET A 249 22.46 10.17 5.79
N LYS A 250 22.13 11.43 6.05
CA LYS A 250 21.74 11.95 7.36
C LYS A 250 20.28 11.62 7.61
N THR A 251 19.98 10.34 7.77
CA THR A 251 18.62 9.82 8.04
C THR A 251 17.99 10.56 9.21
N GLY A 252 18.69 10.61 10.34
CA GLY A 252 18.24 11.26 11.57
C GLY A 252 16.84 10.80 12.02
N GLY A 253 16.21 11.59 12.88
CA GLY A 253 14.91 11.32 13.49
C GLY A 253 14.67 12.16 14.74
N GLY A 254 13.51 11.95 15.36
CA GLY A 254 13.06 12.81 16.46
C GLY A 254 13.56 12.37 17.82
N GLY A 255 14.81 12.69 18.17
CA GLY A 255 15.27 13.10 19.51
C GLY A 255 15.12 12.21 20.75
N ALA A 256 14.18 11.26 20.78
CA ALA A 256 13.74 10.46 21.93
C ALA A 256 13.57 11.27 23.25
N GLY A 257 13.28 12.58 23.16
CA GLY A 257 13.26 13.51 24.29
C GLY A 257 14.63 13.85 24.91
N LEU A 258 15.73 13.40 24.30
CA LEU A 258 17.11 13.58 24.77
C LEU A 258 17.93 14.56 23.91
N ALA A 259 17.56 14.73 22.64
CA ALA A 259 18.21 15.64 21.70
C ALA A 259 17.17 16.28 20.77
N PRO A 260 17.48 17.42 20.12
CA PRO A 260 16.64 17.97 19.06
C PRO A 260 16.49 17.00 17.88
N ALA A 261 15.35 17.07 17.19
CA ALA A 261 15.18 16.40 15.91
C ALA A 261 16.25 16.87 14.90
N HIS A 262 16.77 15.95 14.10
CA HIS A 262 17.85 16.22 13.13
C HIS A 262 17.80 15.26 11.95
N GLY A 263 18.59 15.52 10.90
CA GLY A 263 18.61 14.73 9.67
C GLY A 263 17.28 14.77 8.93
N ILE A 264 17.15 14.05 7.82
CA ILE A 264 16.00 14.13 6.91
C ILE A 264 14.66 13.78 7.60
N HIS A 265 14.62 12.87 8.57
CA HIS A 265 13.37 12.50 9.23
C HIS A 265 12.86 13.51 10.27
N TRP A 266 13.56 14.62 10.51
CA TRP A 266 13.07 15.67 11.42
C TRP A 266 11.69 16.22 11.00
N HIS A 267 11.37 16.18 9.70
CA HIS A 267 10.08 16.61 9.15
C HIS A 267 8.86 15.86 9.72
N VAL A 268 9.06 14.65 10.24
CA VAL A 268 8.01 13.80 10.83
C VAL A 268 8.22 13.57 12.32
N ALA A 269 9.05 14.38 12.97
CA ALA A 269 9.23 14.35 14.41
C ALA A 269 7.97 14.81 15.15
N GLU A 270 7.73 14.30 16.37
CA GLU A 270 6.50 14.57 17.13
C GLU A 270 6.34 16.04 17.55
N ASP A 271 7.46 16.75 17.66
CA ASP A 271 7.59 18.14 18.10
C ASP A 271 7.55 19.16 16.95
N VAL A 272 7.46 18.69 15.69
CA VAL A 272 7.41 19.53 14.51
C VAL A 272 6.14 19.23 13.70
N ARG A 273 5.49 20.26 13.19
CA ARG A 273 4.38 20.10 12.24
C ARG A 273 4.61 20.90 10.98
N ILE A 274 4.79 20.19 9.88
CA ILE A 274 4.90 20.77 8.54
C ILE A 274 3.59 20.56 7.81
N THR A 275 3.01 21.65 7.30
CA THR A 275 1.82 21.63 6.46
C THR A 275 2.18 22.27 5.13
N TYR A 276 1.73 21.71 4.02
CA TYR A 276 2.01 22.26 2.70
C TYR A 276 0.76 22.22 1.82
N VAL A 277 0.78 23.01 0.76
CA VAL A 277 -0.22 22.99 -0.31
C VAL A 277 0.50 22.63 -1.60
N ALA A 278 -0.08 21.70 -2.36
CA ALA A 278 0.34 21.41 -3.72
C ALA A 278 -0.72 21.86 -4.73
N THR A 279 -0.26 22.40 -5.86
CA THR A 279 -1.13 22.87 -6.95
C THR A 279 -1.49 21.79 -7.96
N ASP A 280 -0.69 20.73 -8.02
CA ASP A 280 -0.87 19.58 -8.91
C ASP A 280 -1.29 18.30 -8.16
N GLU A 281 -1.90 17.35 -8.86
CA GLU A 281 -2.34 16.07 -8.25
C GLU A 281 -1.17 15.15 -7.84
N ARG A 282 0.00 15.24 -8.51
CA ARG A 282 1.19 14.43 -8.21
C ARG A 282 2.00 15.00 -7.05
N ARG A 283 1.64 16.19 -6.56
CA ARG A 283 2.26 16.92 -5.46
C ARG A 283 3.72 17.29 -5.75
N LEU A 284 4.01 17.67 -6.99
CA LEU A 284 5.34 18.08 -7.43
C LEU A 284 5.55 19.59 -7.28
N GLU A 285 4.50 20.39 -7.41
CA GLU A 285 4.53 21.84 -7.25
C GLU A 285 3.98 22.22 -5.88
N ILE A 286 4.84 22.73 -5.01
CA ILE A 286 4.48 23.12 -3.65
C ILE A 286 4.78 24.61 -3.53
N PRO A 287 3.81 25.52 -3.74
CA PRO A 287 4.07 26.96 -3.64
C PRO A 287 4.05 27.51 -2.20
N TRP A 288 3.57 26.71 -1.23
CA TRP A 288 3.33 27.17 0.13
C TRP A 288 3.65 26.07 1.16
N VAL A 289 4.42 26.44 2.17
CA VAL A 289 4.81 25.57 3.29
C VAL A 289 4.66 26.33 4.61
N ARG A 290 4.10 25.69 5.62
CA ARG A 290 3.97 26.18 6.98
C ARG A 290 4.64 25.22 7.95
N LEU A 291 5.58 25.77 8.72
CA LEU A 291 6.28 25.09 9.80
C LEU A 291 5.75 25.60 11.14
N VAL A 292 5.41 24.68 12.03
CA VAL A 292 5.21 24.93 13.45
C VAL A 292 6.26 24.14 14.22
N ASP A 293 7.09 24.84 14.99
CA ASP A 293 8.16 24.22 15.81
C ASP A 293 7.65 23.71 17.17
N ALA A 294 8.56 23.18 17.98
CA ALA A 294 8.28 22.60 19.29
C ALA A 294 7.75 23.62 20.30
N GLU A 295 8.19 24.87 20.18
CA GLU A 295 7.75 26.01 20.99
C GLU A 295 6.40 26.57 20.52
N GLY A 296 5.90 26.14 19.36
CA GLY A 296 4.66 26.58 18.75
C GLY A 296 4.82 27.87 17.91
N ASN A 297 6.05 28.30 17.63
CA ASN A 297 6.28 29.38 16.69
C ASN A 297 5.95 28.92 15.28
N GLU A 298 5.37 29.83 14.51
CA GLU A 298 4.92 29.57 13.15
C GLU A 298 5.80 30.32 12.15
N LYS A 299 6.20 29.61 11.10
CA LYS A 299 6.86 30.18 9.92
C LYS A 299 6.10 29.76 8.68
N ILE A 300 5.80 30.72 7.82
CA ILE A 300 5.16 30.50 6.52
C ILE A 300 6.17 30.85 5.45
N PHE A 301 6.44 29.90 4.57
CA PHE A 301 7.30 30.04 3.41
C PHE A 301 6.44 30.02 2.15
N ARG A 302 6.68 30.97 1.25
CA ARG A 302 6.03 31.05 -0.06
C ARG A 302 7.08 31.01 -1.15
N SER A 303 6.80 30.28 -2.22
CA SER A 303 7.65 30.29 -3.40
C SER A 303 7.67 31.67 -4.04
N THR A 304 8.86 32.17 -4.35
CA THR A 304 9.08 33.45 -5.03
C THR A 304 8.76 33.37 -6.54
N GLU A 305 8.80 32.17 -7.11
CA GLU A 305 8.51 31.87 -8.52
C GLU A 305 7.08 31.32 -8.72
N ALA A 306 6.73 30.23 -8.04
CA ALA A 306 5.40 29.62 -8.10
C ALA A 306 4.44 30.36 -7.16
N ARG A 307 4.04 31.57 -7.53
CA ARG A 307 3.20 32.42 -6.69
C ARG A 307 1.75 31.92 -6.64
N ILE A 308 1.20 31.83 -5.43
CA ILE A 308 -0.20 31.49 -5.17
C ILE A 308 -0.86 32.58 -4.31
N SER A 309 -2.07 33.00 -4.68
CA SER A 309 -2.86 33.95 -3.88
C SER A 309 -3.52 33.26 -2.68
N ASP A 310 -3.91 34.03 -1.66
CA ASP A 310 -4.59 33.46 -0.48
C ASP A 310 -5.99 32.91 -0.81
N GLU A 311 -6.65 33.46 -1.83
CA GLU A 311 -7.94 32.96 -2.32
C GLU A 311 -7.77 31.60 -3.01
N GLU A 312 -6.75 31.45 -3.85
CA GLU A 312 -6.41 30.17 -4.47
C GLU A 312 -5.99 29.15 -3.41
N LEU A 313 -5.12 29.53 -2.46
CA LEU A 313 -4.66 28.67 -1.36
C LEU A 313 -5.83 28.05 -0.58
N ALA A 314 -6.91 28.80 -0.35
CA ALA A 314 -8.10 28.32 0.34
C ALA A 314 -8.88 27.23 -0.43
N GLY A 315 -8.70 27.15 -1.75
CA GLY A 315 -9.29 26.13 -2.62
C GLY A 315 -8.54 24.79 -2.63
N HIS A 316 -7.30 24.75 -2.14
CA HIS A 316 -6.46 23.55 -2.11
C HIS A 316 -6.46 22.83 -0.75
N GLU A 317 -6.17 21.53 -0.76
CA GLU A 317 -5.97 20.75 0.46
C GLU A 317 -4.69 21.20 1.17
N GLN A 318 -4.81 21.65 2.42
CA GLN A 318 -3.66 21.82 3.30
C GLN A 318 -3.30 20.48 3.94
N ARG A 319 -2.25 19.86 3.43
CA ARG A 319 -1.81 18.54 3.85
C ARG A 319 -0.72 18.66 4.91
N THR A 320 -0.88 17.94 6.02
CA THR A 320 0.23 17.72 6.97
C THR A 320 1.19 16.69 6.39
N MET A 321 2.47 17.03 6.34
CA MET A 321 3.53 16.17 5.84
C MET A 321 3.61 14.88 6.67
N ASP A 322 3.67 13.75 5.99
CA ASP A 322 3.85 12.43 6.59
C ASP A 322 4.87 11.58 5.81
N CYS A 323 5.04 10.32 6.21
CA CYS A 323 6.08 9.46 5.64
C CYS A 323 5.93 9.27 4.12
N ILE A 324 4.69 9.23 3.58
CA ILE A 324 4.46 8.96 2.16
C ILE A 324 4.68 10.18 1.27
N ASP A 325 4.84 11.38 1.84
CA ASP A 325 5.19 12.56 1.05
C ASP A 325 6.64 12.51 0.54
N CYS A 326 7.50 11.76 1.24
CA CYS A 326 8.88 11.46 0.85
C CYS A 326 9.07 9.99 0.41
N HIS A 327 8.49 9.02 1.14
CA HIS A 327 8.50 7.60 0.80
C HIS A 327 7.24 7.21 0.00
N ASN A 328 6.98 7.93 -1.08
CA ASN A 328 5.77 7.75 -1.89
C ASN A 328 5.72 6.39 -2.63
N ARG A 329 6.86 5.67 -2.70
CA ARG A 329 6.97 4.29 -3.21
C ARG A 329 7.74 3.42 -2.23
N PRO A 330 7.11 2.94 -1.14
CA PRO A 330 7.81 2.12 -0.15
C PRO A 330 7.98 0.66 -0.58
N THR A 331 7.22 0.20 -1.57
CA THR A 331 7.22 -1.20 -2.02
C THR A 331 7.15 -1.35 -3.54
N HIS A 332 6.29 -0.58 -4.22
CA HIS A 332 6.11 -0.68 -5.67
C HIS A 332 7.10 0.21 -6.44
N HIS A 333 8.37 -0.23 -6.45
CA HIS A 333 9.48 0.52 -7.04
C HIS A 333 9.60 0.26 -8.55
N TYR A 334 9.43 1.32 -9.34
CA TYR A 334 9.75 1.33 -10.77
C TYR A 334 10.95 2.26 -11.00
N ASN A 335 12.07 1.70 -11.42
CA ASN A 335 13.35 2.40 -11.54
C ASN A 335 13.67 2.69 -13.01
N PRO A 336 14.34 3.81 -13.32
CA PRO A 336 14.86 4.06 -14.65
C PRO A 336 15.83 2.93 -15.10
N PRO A 337 15.81 2.51 -16.37
CA PRO A 337 16.71 1.47 -16.87
C PRO A 337 18.18 1.77 -16.62
N ALA A 338 18.57 3.04 -16.74
CA ALA A 338 19.92 3.49 -16.40
C ALA A 338 20.35 3.05 -14.99
N ARG A 339 19.47 3.15 -13.99
CA ARG A 339 19.75 2.72 -12.61
C ARG A 339 19.83 1.19 -12.48
N LEU A 340 18.97 0.46 -13.19
CA LEU A 340 18.93 -1.00 -13.15
C LEU A 340 20.19 -1.61 -13.78
N VAL A 341 20.54 -1.15 -14.97
CA VAL A 341 21.73 -1.60 -15.70
C VAL A 341 23.02 -1.27 -14.94
N ASN A 342 23.10 -0.09 -14.30
CA ASN A 342 24.25 0.25 -13.44
C ASN A 342 24.45 -0.77 -12.30
N ARG A 343 23.36 -1.17 -11.63
CA ARG A 343 23.43 -2.18 -10.57
C ARG A 343 23.82 -3.56 -11.10
N ALA A 344 23.33 -3.93 -12.29
CA ALA A 344 23.66 -5.21 -12.92
C ALA A 344 25.14 -5.30 -13.32
N LEU A 345 25.70 -4.21 -13.87
CA LEU A 345 27.12 -4.08 -14.17
C LEU A 345 27.98 -4.12 -12.89
N ALA A 346 27.61 -3.33 -11.87
CA ALA A 346 28.32 -3.30 -10.60
C ALA A 346 28.31 -4.65 -9.86
N ALA A 347 27.23 -5.44 -10.03
CA ALA A 347 27.12 -6.77 -9.46
C ALA A 347 27.79 -7.87 -10.31
N GLY A 348 28.34 -7.55 -11.48
CA GLY A 348 28.93 -8.52 -12.41
C GLY A 348 27.90 -9.47 -13.04
N LEU A 349 26.61 -9.11 -13.02
CA LEU A 349 25.56 -9.86 -13.71
C LEU A 349 25.58 -9.59 -15.22
N VAL A 350 25.95 -8.35 -15.58
CA VAL A 350 26.33 -7.95 -16.94
C VAL A 350 27.83 -7.62 -16.90
N SER A 351 28.58 -8.11 -17.88
CA SER A 351 30.03 -7.87 -17.98
C SER A 351 30.29 -6.46 -18.54
N PRO A 352 30.99 -5.57 -17.81
CA PRO A 352 31.36 -4.25 -18.33
C PRO A 352 32.43 -4.32 -19.43
N GLU A 353 33.04 -5.49 -19.64
CA GLU A 353 34.00 -5.73 -20.73
C GLU A 353 33.33 -5.89 -22.10
N LEU A 354 32.00 -6.01 -22.15
CA LEU A 354 31.22 -5.99 -23.38
C LEU A 354 31.14 -4.54 -23.90
N PRO A 355 31.71 -4.22 -25.08
CA PRO A 355 31.77 -2.84 -25.55
C PRO A 355 30.38 -2.20 -25.68
N GLY A 356 30.18 -1.03 -25.08
CA GLY A 356 28.95 -0.23 -25.20
C GLY A 356 27.68 -0.86 -24.60
N ILE A 357 27.81 -1.96 -23.84
CA ILE A 357 26.66 -2.71 -23.32
C ILE A 357 25.74 -1.84 -22.46
N LYS A 358 26.30 -0.87 -21.73
CA LYS A 358 25.53 0.01 -20.87
C LYS A 358 24.48 0.81 -21.66
N GLY A 359 24.90 1.46 -22.75
CA GLY A 359 24.00 2.25 -23.58
C GLY A 359 22.96 1.37 -24.27
N LEU A 360 23.42 0.30 -24.92
CA LEU A 360 22.56 -0.64 -25.63
C LEU A 360 21.42 -1.18 -24.77
N LEU A 361 21.72 -1.66 -23.56
CA LEU A 361 20.69 -2.22 -22.68
C LEU A 361 19.72 -1.17 -22.18
N VAL A 362 20.17 0.05 -21.93
CA VAL A 362 19.29 1.15 -21.55
C VAL A 362 18.34 1.49 -22.69
N ASP A 363 18.86 1.68 -23.90
CA ASP A 363 18.05 2.03 -25.08
C ASP A 363 16.99 0.95 -25.37
N LEU A 364 17.37 -0.33 -25.31
CA LEU A 364 16.45 -1.45 -25.51
C LEU A 364 15.36 -1.51 -24.42
N MET A 365 15.67 -1.16 -23.18
CA MET A 365 14.69 -1.12 -22.10
C MET A 365 13.80 0.13 -22.13
N GLU A 366 14.28 1.24 -22.69
CA GLU A 366 13.55 2.50 -22.75
C GLU A 366 12.57 2.61 -23.92
N ALA A 367 12.78 1.77 -24.94
CA ALA A 367 11.90 1.66 -26.10
C ALA A 367 10.46 1.28 -25.71
N GLU A 368 9.51 1.75 -26.54
CA GLU A 368 8.09 1.43 -26.37
C GLU A 368 7.74 0.11 -27.07
N TYR A 369 7.11 -0.79 -26.32
CA TYR A 369 6.62 -2.08 -26.81
C TYR A 369 5.11 -2.20 -26.58
N ALA A 370 4.44 -3.06 -27.34
CA ALA A 370 3.02 -3.33 -27.12
C ALA A 370 2.79 -4.37 -26.01
N THR A 371 3.69 -5.36 -25.88
CA THR A 371 3.60 -6.43 -24.88
C THR A 371 4.95 -6.71 -24.22
N GLY A 372 4.91 -7.33 -23.04
CA GLY A 372 6.13 -7.84 -22.40
C GLY A 372 6.85 -8.86 -23.28
N GLU A 373 6.13 -9.78 -23.93
CA GLU A 373 6.73 -10.79 -24.81
C GLU A 373 7.50 -10.18 -25.99
N GLU A 374 6.93 -9.15 -26.63
CA GLU A 374 7.60 -8.38 -27.69
C GLU A 374 8.88 -7.72 -27.17
N ALA A 375 8.81 -7.08 -26.00
CA ALA A 375 9.98 -6.44 -25.39
C ALA A 375 11.10 -7.45 -25.09
N LEU A 376 10.76 -8.62 -24.54
CA LEU A 376 11.75 -9.65 -24.21
C LEU A 376 12.43 -10.19 -25.47
N ALA A 377 11.68 -10.41 -26.56
CA ALA A 377 12.25 -10.82 -27.84
C ALA A 377 13.13 -9.71 -28.45
N ALA A 378 12.67 -8.47 -28.44
CA ALA A 378 13.42 -7.32 -28.96
C ALA A 378 14.74 -7.08 -28.19
N ILE A 379 14.76 -7.31 -26.87
CA ILE A 379 15.98 -7.25 -26.06
C ILE A 379 16.98 -8.33 -26.49
N GLU A 380 16.51 -9.56 -26.73
CA GLU A 380 17.38 -10.65 -27.17
C GLU A 380 17.96 -10.39 -28.55
N ASP A 381 17.10 -10.09 -29.52
CA ASP A 381 17.48 -9.83 -30.90
C ASP A 381 18.38 -8.60 -30.98
N GLY A 382 17.99 -7.50 -30.33
CA GLY A 382 18.74 -6.23 -30.33
C GLY A 382 20.16 -6.35 -29.77
N VAL A 383 20.35 -7.14 -28.69
CA VAL A 383 21.70 -7.41 -28.19
C VAL A 383 22.49 -8.24 -29.19
N TRP A 384 21.93 -9.35 -29.67
CA TRP A 384 22.68 -10.23 -30.57
C TRP A 384 23.01 -9.60 -31.92
N ASP A 385 22.09 -8.82 -32.48
CA ASP A 385 22.27 -8.15 -33.77
C ASP A 385 23.37 -7.08 -33.65
N HIS A 386 23.32 -6.23 -32.61
CA HIS A 386 24.39 -5.25 -32.35
C HIS A 386 25.77 -5.91 -32.28
N TYR A 387 25.93 -6.98 -31.48
CA TYR A 387 27.24 -7.62 -31.36
C TYR A 387 27.66 -8.43 -32.60
N ARG A 388 26.72 -8.97 -33.38
CA ARG A 388 27.07 -9.65 -34.65
C ARG A 388 27.51 -8.66 -35.73
N GLU A 389 26.92 -7.47 -35.75
CA GLU A 389 27.19 -6.44 -36.75
C GLU A 389 28.44 -5.62 -36.38
N ASP A 390 28.48 -5.07 -35.16
CA ASP A 390 29.51 -4.11 -34.76
C ASP A 390 30.74 -4.76 -34.10
N TYR A 391 30.57 -5.93 -33.49
CA TYR A 391 31.62 -6.61 -32.72
C TYR A 391 31.66 -8.15 -32.94
N PRO A 392 31.78 -8.64 -34.19
CA PRO A 392 31.60 -10.07 -34.51
C PRO A 392 32.56 -11.01 -33.73
N GLU A 393 33.79 -10.56 -33.46
CA GLU A 393 34.74 -11.33 -32.64
C GLU A 393 34.27 -11.47 -31.19
N VAL A 394 33.62 -10.44 -30.63
CA VAL A 394 33.02 -10.49 -29.28
C VAL A 394 31.81 -11.43 -29.29
N ALA A 395 30.97 -11.38 -30.33
CA ALA A 395 29.84 -12.29 -30.45
C ALA A 395 30.27 -13.77 -30.47
N GLU A 396 31.37 -14.09 -31.15
CA GLU A 396 31.92 -15.44 -31.21
C GLU A 396 32.59 -15.86 -29.88
N GLN A 397 33.42 -15.00 -29.29
CA GLN A 397 34.26 -15.34 -28.14
C GLN A 397 33.53 -15.19 -26.80
N GLN A 398 32.61 -14.24 -26.70
CA GLN A 398 31.91 -13.85 -25.47
C GLN A 398 30.41 -14.16 -25.50
N GLY A 399 29.97 -15.09 -26.37
CA GLY A 399 28.56 -15.44 -26.49
C GLY A 399 27.87 -15.81 -25.17
N ALA A 400 28.58 -16.46 -24.23
CA ALA A 400 28.04 -16.76 -22.91
C ALA A 400 27.80 -15.51 -22.03
N ALA A 401 28.62 -14.46 -22.19
CA ALA A 401 28.42 -13.18 -21.51
C ALA A 401 27.23 -12.43 -22.13
N LEU A 402 27.07 -12.47 -23.45
CA LEU A 402 25.91 -11.91 -24.15
C LEU A 402 24.61 -12.60 -23.73
N THR A 403 24.56 -13.94 -23.72
CA THR A 403 23.38 -14.67 -23.23
C THR A 403 23.02 -14.30 -21.80
N ARG A 404 24.01 -14.10 -20.93
CA ARG A 404 23.77 -13.66 -19.55
C ARG A 404 23.25 -12.23 -19.49
N ALA A 405 23.80 -11.33 -20.31
CA ALA A 405 23.35 -9.94 -20.39
C ALA A 405 21.89 -9.86 -20.86
N VAL A 406 21.52 -10.62 -21.91
CA VAL A 406 20.13 -10.75 -22.38
C VAL A 406 19.22 -11.24 -21.26
N ALA A 407 19.52 -12.39 -20.64
CA ALA A 407 18.68 -12.97 -19.60
C ALA A 407 18.53 -12.04 -18.37
N THR A 408 19.60 -11.33 -17.99
CA THR A 408 19.56 -10.35 -16.91
C THR A 408 18.68 -9.16 -17.28
N THR A 409 18.81 -8.64 -18.49
CA THR A 409 18.04 -7.48 -18.96
C THR A 409 16.56 -7.81 -19.08
N GLN A 410 16.23 -8.99 -19.60
CA GLN A 410 14.87 -9.54 -19.65
C GLN A 410 14.25 -9.66 -18.24
N ASP A 411 15.00 -10.18 -17.25
CA ASP A 411 14.54 -10.26 -15.85
C ASP A 411 14.31 -8.87 -15.22
N LEU A 412 15.22 -7.92 -15.49
CA LEU A 412 15.08 -6.54 -15.02
C LEU A 412 13.88 -5.83 -15.66
N PHE A 413 13.67 -6.02 -16.95
CA PHE A 413 12.53 -5.47 -17.69
C PHE A 413 11.21 -6.01 -17.12
N GLY A 414 11.07 -7.35 -17.05
CA GLY A 414 9.84 -8.02 -16.58
C GLY A 414 9.48 -7.76 -15.12
N LYS A 415 10.38 -7.19 -14.31
CA LYS A 415 10.12 -6.79 -12.92
C LYS A 415 9.79 -5.31 -12.75
N ASN A 416 9.94 -4.50 -13.80
CA ASN A 416 10.00 -3.05 -13.66
C ASN A 416 9.18 -2.28 -14.69
N ILE A 417 8.98 -2.84 -15.89
CA ILE A 417 8.27 -2.20 -17.00
C ILE A 417 7.19 -3.16 -17.49
N PHE A 418 5.96 -2.68 -17.57
CA PHE A 418 4.80 -3.49 -17.94
C PHE A 418 4.02 -2.78 -19.05
N PRO A 419 4.33 -3.08 -20.33
CA PRO A 419 3.74 -2.41 -21.49
C PRO A 419 2.21 -2.42 -21.52
N GLU A 420 1.59 -3.56 -21.20
CA GLU A 420 0.14 -3.78 -21.25
C GLU A 420 -0.61 -2.86 -20.27
N MET A 421 0.00 -2.56 -19.13
CA MET A 421 -0.52 -1.66 -18.10
C MET A 421 0.05 -0.25 -18.20
N LYS A 422 0.91 0.03 -19.19
CA LYS A 422 1.63 1.30 -19.35
C LYS A 422 2.36 1.72 -18.08
N VAL A 423 2.95 0.77 -17.37
CA VAL A 423 3.68 1.04 -16.13
C VAL A 423 5.17 1.15 -16.44
N SER A 424 5.74 2.31 -16.15
CA SER A 424 7.17 2.59 -16.23
C SER A 424 7.58 3.58 -15.13
N TRP A 425 8.87 3.88 -15.00
CA TRP A 425 9.37 4.89 -14.06
C TRP A 425 8.87 6.30 -14.39
N ARG A 426 8.52 6.59 -15.66
CA ARG A 426 8.13 7.93 -16.15
C ARG A 426 6.84 8.42 -15.49
N ASP A 427 5.87 7.54 -15.34
CA ASP A 427 4.56 7.83 -14.75
C ASP A 427 4.60 7.93 -13.22
N PHE A 428 5.72 7.53 -12.62
CA PHE A 428 5.79 7.07 -11.25
C PHE A 428 7.01 7.66 -10.53
N PRO A 429 6.93 8.95 -10.13
CA PRO A 429 8.06 9.65 -9.56
C PRO A 429 8.41 9.04 -8.19
N ASP A 430 9.70 8.96 -7.87
CA ASP A 430 10.21 8.57 -6.54
C ASP A 430 10.70 9.82 -5.83
N HIS A 431 10.22 10.09 -4.61
CA HIS A 431 10.59 11.30 -3.87
C HIS A 431 11.78 11.11 -2.91
N ILE A 432 12.39 9.91 -2.86
CA ILE A 432 13.52 9.61 -1.96
C ILE A 432 14.85 10.24 -2.45
N GLY A 433 14.96 10.54 -3.74
CA GLY A 433 16.16 11.13 -4.36
C GLY A 433 15.83 12.36 -5.21
N HIS A 434 16.87 12.98 -5.76
CA HIS A 434 16.73 14.21 -6.56
C HIS A 434 17.44 14.14 -7.93
N LEU A 435 17.79 12.94 -8.39
CA LEU A 435 18.49 12.76 -9.67
C LEU A 435 17.53 12.84 -10.85
N THR A 436 16.47 12.02 -10.86
CA THR A 436 15.53 11.90 -11.99
C THR A 436 14.16 12.51 -11.67
N THR A 437 13.99 13.00 -10.45
CA THR A 437 12.78 13.66 -9.94
C THR A 437 13.22 14.78 -9.00
N PRO A 438 12.38 15.77 -8.68
CA PRO A 438 12.78 16.86 -7.78
C PRO A 438 12.94 16.41 -6.32
N GLY A 439 12.22 15.38 -5.87
CA GLY A 439 12.33 14.84 -4.50
C GLY A 439 12.13 15.91 -3.42
N CYS A 440 13.14 16.14 -2.59
CA CYS A 440 13.12 17.17 -1.55
C CYS A 440 13.20 18.60 -2.11
N PHE A 441 13.76 18.79 -3.32
CA PHE A 441 13.86 20.11 -3.96
C PHE A 441 12.51 20.71 -4.37
N ARG A 442 11.40 19.98 -4.21
CA ARG A 442 10.04 20.55 -4.28
C ARG A 442 9.80 21.66 -3.25
N CYS A 443 10.54 21.64 -2.13
CA CYS A 443 10.53 22.70 -1.12
C CYS A 443 11.93 23.28 -0.86
N HIS A 444 12.99 22.48 -1.01
CA HIS A 444 14.38 22.87 -0.75
C HIS A 444 15.06 23.56 -1.95
N ASP A 445 14.30 24.28 -2.77
CA ASP A 445 14.78 24.92 -3.99
C ASP A 445 15.58 26.21 -3.76
N GLY A 446 15.55 26.77 -2.55
CA GLY A 446 16.11 28.09 -2.26
C GLY A 446 15.19 29.25 -2.69
N LEU A 447 13.96 28.96 -3.10
CA LEU A 447 12.97 29.93 -3.60
C LEU A 447 11.81 30.13 -2.65
N HIS A 448 11.69 29.28 -1.63
CA HIS A 448 10.70 29.38 -0.55
C HIS A 448 11.15 30.34 0.54
N GLU A 449 10.51 31.50 0.63
CA GLU A 449 10.91 32.60 1.52
C GLU A 449 9.79 33.01 2.48
N THR A 450 10.14 33.39 3.71
CA THR A 450 9.22 34.02 4.67
C THR A 450 9.14 35.53 4.43
N ASP A 451 8.13 36.19 5.00
CA ASP A 451 8.03 37.66 4.97
C ASP A 451 9.23 38.38 5.64
N THR A 452 9.99 37.67 6.48
CA THR A 452 11.19 38.19 7.16
C THR A 452 12.49 37.89 6.40
N GLY A 453 12.41 37.22 5.24
CA GLY A 453 13.54 36.88 4.39
C GLY A 453 14.27 35.57 4.74
N GLU A 454 13.67 34.71 5.58
CA GLU A 454 14.22 33.37 5.82
C GLU A 454 13.88 32.44 4.67
N VAL A 455 14.86 31.68 4.18
CA VAL A 455 14.70 30.81 3.00
C VAL A 455 14.86 29.34 3.38
N ILE A 456 14.06 28.45 2.77
CA ILE A 456 14.30 27.00 2.85
C ILE A 456 15.56 26.67 2.03
N SER A 457 16.63 26.31 2.73
CA SER A 457 17.95 26.11 2.12
C SER A 457 18.00 24.91 1.17
N ARG A 458 18.77 25.09 0.09
CA ARG A 458 19.11 24.11 -0.95
C ARG A 458 20.42 23.34 -0.67
N ASP A 459 21.08 23.59 0.46
CA ASP A 459 22.38 22.97 0.78
C ASP A 459 22.27 21.42 0.85
N CYS A 460 22.97 20.73 -0.05
CA CYS A 460 23.02 19.27 -0.12
C CYS A 460 23.44 18.63 1.22
N ASN A 461 24.28 19.33 2.00
CA ASN A 461 24.78 18.85 3.28
C ASN A 461 23.70 18.74 4.36
N LEU A 462 22.51 19.28 4.15
CA LEU A 462 21.36 19.05 5.02
C LEU A 462 20.90 17.59 4.99
N CYS A 463 21.02 16.95 3.82
CA CYS A 463 20.48 15.62 3.56
C CYS A 463 21.56 14.53 3.60
N HIS A 464 22.74 14.79 3.02
CA HIS A 464 23.82 13.80 2.95
C HIS A 464 25.19 14.45 2.89
N ALA A 465 26.21 13.71 3.31
CA ALA A 465 27.60 14.07 3.06
C ALA A 465 28.19 13.20 1.95
N ILE A 466 28.91 13.81 1.00
CA ILE A 466 29.68 13.07 -0.01
C ILE A 466 31.01 12.69 0.63
N VAL A 467 31.15 11.43 1.05
CA VAL A 467 32.36 10.98 1.76
C VAL A 467 33.45 10.47 0.83
N SER A 468 33.06 10.05 -0.37
CA SER A 468 33.98 9.63 -1.42
C SER A 468 33.35 9.78 -2.79
N GLN A 469 34.13 10.26 -3.75
CA GLN A 469 33.76 10.34 -5.15
C GLN A 469 34.93 9.90 -6.03
N GLU A 470 34.70 8.85 -6.81
CA GLU A 470 35.52 8.44 -7.94
C GLU A 470 34.95 9.11 -9.19
N VAL A 471 35.78 9.78 -9.99
CA VAL A 471 35.38 10.41 -11.26
C VAL A 471 35.78 9.55 -12.45
N LYS A 472 35.27 9.84 -13.66
CA LYS A 472 35.53 9.08 -14.89
C LYS A 472 37.02 8.86 -15.21
N SER A 473 37.92 9.71 -14.74
CA SER A 473 39.38 9.54 -14.91
C SER A 473 40.00 8.46 -14.01
N GLY A 474 39.22 7.87 -13.10
CA GLY A 474 39.68 6.93 -12.06
C GLY A 474 40.27 7.60 -10.82
N GLU A 475 40.39 8.94 -10.79
CA GLU A 475 40.81 9.66 -9.59
C GLU A 475 39.71 9.55 -8.52
N THR A 476 40.12 9.20 -7.29
CA THR A 476 39.21 9.09 -6.15
C THR A 476 39.53 10.15 -5.12
N PHE A 477 38.50 10.93 -4.76
CA PHE A 477 38.52 11.89 -3.68
C PHE A 477 37.83 11.29 -2.46
N GLU A 478 38.39 11.46 -1.27
CA GLU A 478 37.79 11.01 -0.01
C GLU A 478 37.92 12.09 1.07
N SER A 479 36.89 12.19 1.93
CA SER A 479 36.90 13.10 3.07
C SER A 479 36.03 12.57 4.19
N LEU A 480 36.44 12.86 5.43
CA LEU A 480 35.59 12.67 6.62
C LEU A 480 34.54 13.78 6.76
N ALA A 481 34.77 14.93 6.11
CA ALA A 481 33.76 15.95 5.86
C ALA A 481 33.08 15.69 4.51
N SER A 482 32.03 16.46 4.19
CA SER A 482 31.42 16.38 2.87
C SER A 482 32.34 16.97 1.80
N LEU A 483 32.52 16.25 0.70
CA LEU A 483 33.17 16.75 -0.51
C LEU A 483 32.23 17.67 -1.28
N GLU A 484 32.79 18.63 -2.00
CA GLU A 484 32.06 19.33 -3.07
C GLU A 484 31.82 18.33 -4.21
N TYR A 485 30.57 18.25 -4.67
CA TYR A 485 30.21 17.37 -5.77
C TYR A 485 30.94 17.78 -7.05
N LYS A 486 31.42 16.79 -7.81
CA LYS A 486 31.94 17.00 -9.16
C LYS A 486 31.04 16.30 -10.16
N HIS A 487 30.48 17.01 -11.12
CA HIS A 487 29.73 16.37 -12.18
C HIS A 487 30.68 15.51 -13.07
N PRO A 488 30.29 14.31 -13.51
CA PRO A 488 31.15 13.44 -14.33
C PRO A 488 31.44 14.02 -15.72
N GLU A 489 30.54 14.84 -16.25
CA GLU A 489 30.76 15.65 -17.45
C GLU A 489 31.12 17.09 -17.08
N ASP A 490 31.89 17.74 -17.94
CA ASP A 490 32.18 19.16 -17.82
C ASP A 490 30.97 19.99 -18.24
N ILE A 491 30.24 20.49 -17.23
CA ILE A 491 29.06 21.35 -17.38
C ILE A 491 29.26 22.66 -16.61
N ASP A 492 30.51 23.09 -16.45
CA ASP A 492 30.90 24.22 -15.62
C ASP A 492 30.34 24.08 -14.18
N GLU A 493 29.67 25.11 -13.66
CA GLU A 493 29.05 25.14 -12.33
C GLU A 493 27.52 24.99 -12.38
N GLU A 494 26.97 24.55 -13.51
CA GLU A 494 25.51 24.46 -13.71
C GLU A 494 24.83 23.57 -12.67
N TRP A 495 25.51 22.50 -12.24
CA TRP A 495 25.04 21.60 -11.18
C TRP A 495 24.78 22.30 -9.83
N LYS A 496 25.35 23.50 -9.59
CA LYS A 496 25.13 24.28 -8.36
C LYS A 496 23.79 25.01 -8.36
N VAL A 497 23.27 25.36 -9.54
CA VAL A 497 22.08 26.19 -9.70
C VAL A 497 20.87 25.41 -10.21
N THR A 498 21.10 24.46 -11.11
CA THR A 498 20.04 23.71 -11.80
C THR A 498 19.79 22.37 -11.11
N ASN A 499 18.52 21.95 -11.00
CA ASN A 499 18.23 20.64 -10.42
C ASN A 499 18.71 19.54 -11.36
N CYS A 500 19.31 18.47 -10.81
CA CYS A 500 19.75 17.33 -11.61
C CYS A 500 18.61 16.74 -12.46
N SER A 501 17.38 16.74 -11.92
CA SER A 501 16.18 16.22 -12.59
C SER A 501 15.73 17.04 -13.80
N GLU A 502 16.21 18.27 -13.98
CA GLU A 502 15.92 19.06 -15.19
C GLU A 502 16.71 18.54 -16.40
N CYS A 503 17.85 17.87 -16.17
CA CYS A 503 18.65 17.26 -17.24
C CYS A 503 18.56 15.73 -17.26
N HIS A 504 18.17 15.10 -16.15
CA HIS A 504 18.15 13.63 -15.99
C HIS A 504 16.74 13.06 -15.72
N GLY A 505 15.68 13.87 -15.80
CA GLY A 505 14.33 13.46 -15.43
C GLY A 505 13.46 12.85 -16.52
N GLU A 506 13.93 12.81 -17.77
CA GLU A 506 13.17 12.29 -18.93
C GLU A 506 13.26 10.75 -19.08
#